data_AF-A0AAV5U6J8-F1
#
_entry.id   AF-A0AAV5U6J8-F1
#
_cell.length_a   1.000
_cell.length_b   1.000
_cell.length_c   1.000
_cell.angle_alpha   90.00
_cell.angle_beta   90.00
_cell.angle_gamma   90.00
#
_symmetry.space_group_name_H-M   'P 1'
#
loop_
_entity.id
_entity.type
_entity.pdbx_description
1 polymer ?
#
loop_
_entity_poly.entity_id
_entity_poly.type
_entity_poly.pdbx_seq_one_letter_code
_entity_poly.pdbx_strand_id
1 'polypeptide(L)' 'EKHLIRSIGFKNKLLIADQYRLTALKDHCLNSYSNSQELFEMAKSPECDNFSDKSKLEIFERLRKL' A
#
# COMPACT_ATOMS: atom_id res chain seq x y z
N GLU A 1 7.40 14.52 -7.30
CA GLU A 1 6.78 13.17 -7.38
C GLU A 1 7.61 12.13 -8.15
N LYS A 2 8.20 12.45 -9.32
CA LYS A 2 8.92 11.47 -10.17
C LYS A 2 10.14 10.76 -9.54
N HIS A 3 10.75 11.30 -8.49
CA HIS A 3 11.93 10.71 -7.83
C HIS A 3 11.62 9.70 -6.72
N LEU A 4 10.45 9.77 -6.08
CA LEU A 4 10.03 8.81 -5.05
C LEU A 4 9.69 7.44 -5.65
N ILE A 5 9.37 7.42 -6.95
CA ILE A 5 8.90 6.22 -7.66
C ILE A 5 10.01 5.19 -7.89
N ARG A 6 11.30 5.59 -7.95
CA ARG A 6 12.39 4.66 -8.30
C ARG A 6 13.15 4.02 -7.13
N SER A 7 13.12 4.62 -5.93
CA SER A 7 14.00 4.22 -4.83
C SER A 7 13.28 3.63 -3.61
N ILE A 8 11.95 3.65 -3.61
CA ILE A 8 11.15 3.30 -2.44
C ILE A 8 10.39 2.00 -2.73
N GLY A 9 10.52 1.01 -1.85
CA GLY A 9 9.80 -0.26 -1.94
C GLY A 9 8.29 -0.07 -1.94
N PHE A 10 7.55 -1.06 -2.46
CA PHE A 10 6.08 -1.02 -2.57
C PHE A 10 5.39 -0.53 -1.27
N LYS A 11 5.76 -1.12 -0.13
CA LYS A 11 5.20 -0.81 1.19
C LYS A 11 5.30 0.68 1.55
N ASN A 12 6.50 1.23 1.40
CA ASN A 12 6.77 2.63 1.74
C ASN A 12 6.08 3.60 0.77
N LYS A 13 5.96 3.25 -0.52
CA LYS A 13 5.18 4.06 -1.47
C LYS A 13 3.71 4.10 -1.10
N LEU A 14 3.15 2.93 -0.76
CA LEU A 14 1.75 2.83 -0.36
C LEU A 14 1.49 3.60 0.95
N LEU A 15 2.41 3.52 1.91
CA LEU A 15 2.32 4.25 3.18
C LEU A 15 2.38 5.77 2.98
N ILE A 16 3.34 6.26 2.19
CA ILE A 16 3.44 7.69 1.85
C ILE A 16 2.17 8.14 1.12
N ALA A 17 1.67 7.34 0.19
CA ALA A 17 0.45 7.66 -0.54
C ALA A 17 -0.76 7.78 0.40
N ASP A 18 -0.85 6.91 1.40
CA ASP A 18 -1.90 6.98 2.43
C ASP A 18 -1.75 8.22 3.33
N GLN A 19 -0.57 8.42 3.92
CA GLN A 19 -0.30 9.52 4.87
C GLN A 19 -0.50 10.91 4.25
N TYR A 20 -0.08 11.09 3.01
CA TYR A 20 -0.21 12.35 2.29
C TYR A 20 -1.50 12.44 1.46
N ARG A 21 -2.43 11.47 1.63
CA ARG A 21 -3.73 11.41 0.91
C ARG A 21 -3.58 11.49 -0.62
N LEU A 22 -2.50 10.93 -1.15
CA LEU A 22 -2.22 10.87 -2.60
C LEU A 22 -3.03 9.73 -3.23
N THR A 23 -4.33 9.96 -3.41
CA THR A 23 -5.28 8.91 -3.81
C THR A 23 -4.86 8.20 -5.11
N ALA A 24 -4.44 8.94 -6.12
CA ALA A 24 -3.98 8.37 -7.39
C ALA A 24 -2.74 7.47 -7.23
N LEU A 25 -1.80 7.85 -6.34
CA LEU A 25 -0.61 7.04 -6.06
C LEU A 25 -0.97 5.79 -5.25
N LYS A 26 -1.93 5.92 -4.33
CA LYS A 26 -2.42 4.79 -3.53
C LYS A 26 -3.09 3.76 -4.44
N ASP A 27 -3.98 4.20 -5.32
CA ASP A 27 -4.68 3.35 -6.28
C ASP A 27 -3.69 2.70 -7.25
N HIS A 28 -2.72 3.46 -7.75
CA HIS A 28 -1.65 2.91 -8.57
C HIS A 28 -0.90 1.80 -7.83
N CYS A 29 -0.47 2.04 -6.58
CA CYS A 29 0.22 1.02 -5.79
C CYS A 29 -0.66 -0.22 -5.63
N LEU A 30 -1.89 -0.07 -5.17
CA LEU A 30 -2.81 -1.19 -4.95
C LEU A 30 -3.20 -1.92 -6.25
N ASN A 31 -3.07 -1.31 -7.43
CA ASN A 31 -3.34 -1.98 -8.70
C ASN A 31 -2.07 -2.56 -9.36
N SER A 32 -0.89 -2.19 -8.86
CA SER A 32 0.41 -2.52 -9.47
C SER A 32 1.26 -3.47 -8.62
N TYR A 33 0.71 -4.02 -7.52
CA TYR A 33 1.42 -5.06 -6.77
C TYR A 33 1.49 -6.33 -7.62
N SER A 34 2.70 -6.85 -7.81
CA SER A 34 2.93 -8.02 -8.67
C SER A 34 2.57 -9.33 -7.98
N ASN A 35 2.53 -9.34 -6.64
CA ASN A 35 2.35 -10.54 -5.84
C ASN A 35 1.44 -10.26 -4.65
N SER A 36 0.37 -11.04 -4.50
CA SER A 36 -0.50 -11.01 -3.33
C SER A 36 0.26 -11.25 -2.02
N GLN A 37 1.36 -12.00 -2.07
CA GLN A 37 2.26 -12.19 -0.94
C GLN A 37 2.86 -10.86 -0.45
N GLU A 38 3.23 -9.92 -1.33
CA GLU A 38 3.77 -8.62 -0.88
C GLU A 38 2.73 -7.82 -0.10
N LEU A 39 1.47 -7.89 -0.54
CA LEU A 39 0.35 -7.25 0.13
C LEU A 39 0.04 -7.93 1.47
N PHE A 40 0.15 -9.25 1.52
CA PHE A 40 -0.06 -10.05 2.73
C PHE A 40 1.04 -9.82 3.79
N GLU A 41 2.31 -9.84 3.37
CA GLU A 41 3.47 -9.54 4.23
C GLU A 41 3.48 -8.08 4.70
N MET A 42 2.82 -7.17 3.98
CA MET A 42 2.60 -5.81 4.44
C MET A 42 1.47 -5.75 5.46
N ALA A 43 0.35 -6.43 5.21
CA ALA A 43 -0.76 -6.48 6.16
C ALA A 43 -0.38 -7.14 7.51
N LYS A 44 0.57 -8.07 7.49
CA LYS A 44 1.14 -8.72 8.69
C LYS A 44 2.25 -7.94 9.38
N SER A 45 2.89 -6.98 8.71
CA SER A 45 3.99 -6.23 9.33
C SER A 45 3.45 -5.17 10.29
N PRO A 46 4.23 -4.79 11.33
CA PRO A 46 3.87 -3.67 12.21
C PRO A 46 3.68 -2.34 11.47
N GLU A 47 4.23 -2.23 10.26
CA GLU A 47 4.08 -1.05 9.40
C GLU A 47 2.61 -0.86 8.98
N CYS A 48 1.82 -1.94 8.96
CA CYS A 48 0.38 -1.89 8.72
C CYS A 48 -0.32 -0.95 9.73
N ASP A 49 0.16 -0.87 10.96
CA ASP A 49 -0.42 -0.02 12.00
C ASP A 49 -0.36 1.47 11.66
N ASN A 50 0.62 1.88 10.85
CA ASN A 50 0.82 3.27 10.42
C ASN A 50 -0.15 3.71 9.31
N PHE A 51 -0.92 2.78 8.73
CA PHE A 51 -1.96 3.11 7.76
C PHE A 51 -3.23 3.61 8.45
N SER A 52 -3.97 4.46 7.74
CA SER A 52 -5.32 4.82 8.11
C SER A 52 -6.24 3.59 8.14
N ASP A 53 -7.24 3.59 9.03
CA ASP A 53 -8.20 2.48 9.13
C ASP A 53 -8.92 2.21 7.80
N LYS A 54 -9.18 3.27 7.02
CA LYS A 54 -9.74 3.15 5.67
C LYS A 54 -8.83 2.35 4.75
N SER A 55 -7.53 2.63 4.75
CA SER A 55 -6.57 1.93 3.89
C SER A 55 -6.29 0.52 4.38
N LYS A 56 -6.25 0.28 5.71
CA LYS A 56 -6.22 -1.07 6.28
C LYS A 56 -7.39 -1.90 5.77
N LEU A 57 -8.61 -1.38 5.89
CA LEU A 57 -9.82 -2.04 5.37
C LEU A 57 -9.66 -2.38 3.89
N GLU A 58 -9.25 -1.42 3.05
CA GLU A 58 -9.09 -1.64 1.62
C GLU A 58 -8.03 -2.69 1.27
N ILE A 59 -6.92 -2.73 2.01
CA ILE A 59 -5.88 -3.77 1.88
C ILE A 59 -6.46 -5.14 2.22
N PHE A 60 -7.16 -5.28 3.34
CA PHE A 60 -7.80 -6.55 3.75
C PHE A 60 -8.93 -6.97 2.81
N GLU A 61 -9.69 -6.03 2.25
CA GLU A 61 -10.70 -6.33 1.23
C GLU A 61 -10.09 -6.93 -0.03
N ARG A 62 -8.94 -6.41 -0.48
CA ARG A 62 -8.23 -6.95 -1.64
C ARG A 62 -7.64 -8.33 -1.35
N LEU A 63 -7.04 -8.52 -0.18
CA LEU A 63 -6.53 -9.83 0.25
C LEU A 63 -7.63 -10.90 0.33
N ARG A 64 -8.84 -10.53 0.74
CA ARG A 64 -9.99 -11.44 0.79
C ARG A 64 -10.54 -11.82 -0.59
N LYS A 65 -10.29 -11.02 -1.63
CA LYS A 65 -10.74 -11.26 -3.01
C LYS A 65 -9.73 -12.06 -3.85
N LEU A 66 -8.55 -12.33 -3.29
CA LEU A 66 -7.48 -13.15 -3.88
C LEU A 66 -7.67 -14.62 -3.46
#